data_AF-A0A2V5P6N5-F1
#
_entry.id   AF-A0A2V5P6N5-F1
#
_cell.length_a   1.000
_cell.length_b   1.000
_cell.length_c   1.000
_cell.angle_alpha   90.00
_cell.angle_beta   90.00
_cell.angle_gamma   90.00
#
_symmetry.space_group_name_H-M   'P 1'
#
loop_
_entity.id
_entity.type
_entity.pdbx_description
1 polymer ?
#
loop_
_entity_poly.entity_id
_entity_poly.type
_entity_poly.pdbx_seq_one_letter_code
_entity_poly.pdbx_strand_id
1 'polypeptide(L)' 'TVNYSVVAEQTKSFLRDQSVNLIETLADRLAAYLLETFPIQKVTVELRKFPLQDAKYVSATVTRTASVG' A
#
# COMPACT_ATOMS: atom_id res chain seq x y z
N THR A 1 4.33 8.04 -17.97
CA THR A 1 5.33 7.55 -17.00
C THR A 1 4.77 7.69 -15.59
N VAL A 2 4.62 6.59 -14.86
CA VAL A 2 4.21 6.62 -13.45
C VAL A 2 5.42 7.04 -12.61
N ASN A 3 5.28 8.11 -11.83
CA ASN A 3 6.37 8.64 -11.02
C ASN A 3 6.52 7.85 -9.71
N TYR A 4 7.41 6.85 -9.72
CA TYR A 4 7.72 6.01 -8.56
C TYR A 4 8.21 6.81 -7.34
N SER A 5 8.87 7.95 -7.56
CA SER A 5 9.30 8.84 -6.47
C SER A 5 8.12 9.45 -5.71
N VAL A 6 7.06 9.84 -6.41
CA VAL A 6 5.85 10.41 -5.81
C VAL A 6 5.07 9.33 -5.06
N VAL A 7 5.01 8.11 -5.59
CA VAL A 7 4.44 6.94 -4.91
C VAL A 7 5.12 6.69 -3.58
N ALA A 8 6.46 6.74 -3.53
CA ALA A 8 7.23 6.52 -2.31
C ALA A 8 7.04 7.65 -1.27
N GLU A 9 7.06 8.91 -1.70
CA GLU A 9 6.84 10.06 -0.82
C GLU A 9 5.43 10.07 -0.23
N GLN A 10 4.41 9.82 -1.07
CA GLN A 10 3.04 9.72 -0.59
C GLN A 10 2.82 8.53 0.33
N THR A 11 3.45 7.38 0.04
CA THR A 11 3.43 6.23 0.94
C THR A 11 4.00 6.58 2.31
N LYS A 12 5.15 7.27 2.37
CA LYS A 12 5.76 7.71 3.64
C LYS A 12 4.88 8.72 4.40
N SER A 13 4.30 9.68 3.69
CA SER A 13 3.44 10.69 4.29
C SER A 13 2.17 10.07 4.86
N PHE A 14 1.53 9.17 4.10
CA PHE A 14 0.35 8.42 4.53
C PHE A 14 0.64 7.50 5.72
N LEU A 15 1.79 6.83 5.72
CA LEU A 15 2.24 6.00 6.85
C LEU A 15 2.50 6.81 8.12
N ARG A 16 2.98 8.05 8.01
CA ARG A 16 3.19 8.94 9.17
C ARG A 16 1.88 9.40 9.80
N ASP A 17 0.86 9.61 8.97
CA ASP A 17 -0.44 10.10 9.42
C ASP A 17 -1.36 8.96 9.92
N GLN A 18 -1.12 7.73 9.48
CA GLN A 18 -1.95 6.56 9.79
C GLN A 18 -1.41 5.73 10.96
N SER A 19 -1.98 5.95 12.14
CA SER A 19 -1.85 5.09 13.32
C SER A 19 -2.77 3.85 13.21
N VAL A 20 -2.55 2.98 12.22
CA VAL A 20 -3.37 1.77 12.04
C VAL A 20 -2.73 0.55 12.70
N ASN A 21 -3.53 -0.18 13.48
CA ASN A 21 -3.09 -1.36 14.22
C ASN A 21 -2.87 -2.59 13.32
N LEU A 22 -3.44 -2.57 12.10
CA LEU A 22 -3.48 -3.67 11.13
C LEU A 22 -2.83 -3.27 9.81
N ILE A 23 -1.93 -4.12 9.30
CA ILE A 23 -1.27 -3.91 8.00
C ILE A 23 -2.20 -4.13 6.81
N GLU A 24 -3.30 -4.87 7.00
CA GLU A 24 -4.31 -5.10 5.97
C GLU A 24 -5.05 -3.80 5.63
N THR A 25 -5.51 -3.06 6.64
CA THR A 25 -6.17 -1.76 6.45
C THR A 25 -5.23 -0.74 5.82
N LEU A 26 -3.96 -0.77 6.21
CA LEU A 26 -2.94 0.09 5.63
C LEU A 26 -2.75 -0.23 4.15
N ALA A 27 -2.55 -1.50 3.82
CA ALA A 27 -2.35 -1.96 2.46
C ALA A 27 -3.53 -1.62 1.54
N ASP A 28 -4.77 -1.81 2.01
CA ASP A 28 -5.97 -1.50 1.23
C ASP A 28 -6.16 0.00 1.02
N ARG A 29 -5.99 0.82 2.06
CA ARG A 29 -6.07 2.29 1.93
C ARG A 29 -5.00 2.82 0.99
N LEU A 30 -3.78 2.29 1.06
CA LEU A 30 -2.68 2.69 0.21
C LEU A 30 -2.92 2.29 -1.24
N ALA A 31 -3.47 1.10 -1.49
CA ALA A 31 -3.87 0.65 -2.82
C ALA A 31 -4.98 1.55 -3.41
N ALA A 32 -6.02 1.86 -2.63
CA ALA A 32 -7.09 2.77 -3.06
C ALA A 32 -6.57 4.17 -3.39
N TYR A 33 -5.76 4.75 -2.51
CA TYR A 33 -5.18 6.08 -2.70
C TYR A 33 -4.28 6.18 -3.93
N LEU A 34 -3.50 5.14 -4.22
CA LEU A 34 -2.65 5.07 -5.42
C LEU A 34 -3.48 4.96 -6.71
N LEU A 35 -4.60 4.23 -6.68
CA LEU A 35 -5.53 4.13 -7.81
C LEU A 35 -6.28 5.44 -8.07
N GLU A 36 -6.59 6.23 -7.03
CA GLU A 36 -7.21 7.55 -7.17
C GLU A 36 -6.20 8.62 -7.61
N THR A 37 -4.98 8.59 -7.08
CA THR A 37 -3.96 9.61 -7.38
C THR A 37 -3.29 9.40 -8.73
N PHE A 38 -3.11 8.15 -9.15
CA PHE A 38 -2.47 7.82 -10.41
C PHE A 38 -3.47 7.19 -11.37
N PRO A 39 -3.44 7.52 -12.67
CA PRO A 39 -4.24 6.84 -13.69
C PRO A 39 -3.64 5.45 -14.00
N ILE A 40 -3.65 4.56 -13.00
CA ILE A 40 -3.16 3.18 -13.08
C ILE A 40 -4.34 2.21 -13.07
N GLN A 41 -4.27 1.18 -13.91
CA GLN A 41 -5.35 0.19 -14.02
C GLN A 41 -5.27 -0.90 -12.94
N LYS A 42 -4.07 -1.14 -12.41
CA LYS A 42 -3.80 -2.17 -11.40
C LYS A 42 -2.68 -1.71 -10.50
N VAL A 43 -2.87 -1.92 -9.20
CA VAL A 43 -1.84 -1.69 -8.18
C VAL A 43 -1.75 -2.93 -7.30
N THR A 44 -0.52 -3.35 -7.04
CA THR A 44 -0.23 -4.41 -6.07
C THR A 44 0.65 -3.80 -4.99
N VAL A 45 0.15 -3.80 -3.77
CA VAL A 45 0.81 -3.24 -2.60
C VAL A 45 1.14 -4.40 -1.66
N GLU A 46 2.41 -4.57 -1.34
CA GLU A 46 2.88 -5.57 -0.38
C GLU A 46 3.47 -4.87 0.84
N LEU A 47 2.87 -5.10 2.00
CA LEU A 47 3.36 -4.62 3.29
C LEU A 47 3.94 -5.79 4.06
N ARG A 48 5.20 -5.66 4.45
CA ARG A 48 5.89 -6.65 5.29
C ARG A 48 6.04 -6.08 6.69
N LYS A 49 5.45 -6.75 7.67
CA LYS A 49 5.66 -6.51 9.10
C LYS A 49 6.59 -7.59 9.63
N PHE A 50 7.48 -7.22 10.55
CA PHE A 50 8.35 -8.16 11.26
C PHE A 50 7.94 -8.24 12.74
N PRO A 51 6.73 -8.76 13.07
CA PRO A 51 6.22 -8.72 14.44
C PRO A 51 6.71 -9.88 15.32
N LEU A 52 7.29 -10.94 14.75
CA LEU A 52 7.61 -12.19 15.43
C LEU A 52 9.08 -12.54 15.29
N GLN A 53 9.72 -12.93 16.39
CA GLN A 53 11.10 -13.41 16.41
C GLN A 53 11.23 -14.81 15.78
N ASP A 54 10.15 -15.59 15.78
CA ASP A 54 10.08 -16.96 15.24
C ASP A 54 9.66 -17.05 13.76
N ALA A 55 9.14 -15.97 13.17
CA ALA A 55 8.71 -15.94 11.78
C ALA A 55 9.53 -14.93 10.98
N LYS A 56 10.01 -15.32 9.79
CA LYS A 56 10.86 -14.47 8.93
C LYS A 56 10.23 -13.09 8.64
N TYR A 57 8.92 -13.04 8.40
CA TYR A 57 8.10 -11.84 8.30
C TYR A 57 6.63 -12.23 8.15
N VAL A 58 5.72 -11.34 8.50
CA VAL A 58 4.30 -11.42 8.14
C VAL A 58 4.04 -10.41 7.05
N SER A 59 3.62 -10.86 5.87
CA SER A 59 3.31 -9.98 4.74
C SER A 59 1.81 -9.94 4.44
N ALA A 60 1.27 -8.75 4.22
CA ALA A 60 -0.05 -8.53 3.65
C ALA A 60 0.12 -8.01 2.22
N THR A 61 -0.47 -8.71 1.26
CA THR A 61 -0.43 -8.32 -0.15
C THR A 61 -1.84 -7.99 -0.61
N VAL A 62 -2.06 -6.75 -1.01
CA VAL A 62 -3.33 -6.29 -1.55
C VAL A 62 -3.14 -5.97 -3.03
N THR A 63 -3.98 -6.57 -3.87
CA THR A 63 -4.05 -6.24 -5.28
C THR A 63 -5.39 -5.61 -5.56
N ARG A 64 -5.39 -4.35 -6.01
CA ARG A 64 -6.60 -3.68 -6.49
C ARG A 64 -6.46 -3.36 -7.97
N THR A 65 -7.60 -3.40 -8.65
CA THR A 65 -7.74 -3.00 -10.06
C THR A 65 -8.76 -1.88 -10.12
N ALA A 66 -8.46 -0.83 -10.89
CA ALA A 66 -9.47 0.15 -11.26
C ALA A 66 -10.40 -0.56 -12.23
N SER A 67 -11.66 -0.75 -11.84
CA SER A 67 -12.70 -1.15 -12.79
C SER A 67 -12.93 0.06 -13.70
N VAL A 68 -12.34 0.02 -14.90
CA VAL A 68 -12.68 0.91 -15.99
C VAL A 68 -14.12 0.60 -16.39
N GLY A 69 -15.05 1.47 -15.99
CA GLY A 69 -16.40 1.55 -16.52
C GLY A 69 -16.45 2.42 -17.77
#